data_AF-A0A7C7PK21-F1
#
_entry.id   AF-A0A7C7PK21-F1
#
_cell.length_a   1.000
_cell.length_b   1.000
_cell.length_c   1.000
_cell.angle_alpha   90.00
_cell.angle_beta   90.00
_cell.angle_gamma   90.00
#
_symmetry.space_group_name_H-M   'P 1'
#
loop_
_entity.id
_entity.type
_entity.pdbx_description
1 polymer ?
#
loop_
_entity_poly.entity_id
_entity_poly.type
_entity_poly.pdbx_seq_one_letter_code
_entity_poly.pdbx_strand_id
1 'polypeptide(L)' 'LKAAGFLTRDSRVVERKKFGKRKARRSFQFSKR' A
#
# COMPACT_ATOMS: atom_id res chain seq x y z
N LEU A 1 18.78 2.46 22.48
CA LEU A 1 17.52 1.69 22.25
C LEU A 1 16.43 2.52 21.59
N LYS A 2 15.96 3.63 22.19
CA LYS A 2 14.95 4.51 21.57
C LYS A 2 15.43 5.20 20.29
N ALA A 3 16.65 5.75 20.29
CA ALA A 3 17.23 6.44 19.14
C ALA A 3 17.44 5.53 17.91
N ALA A 4 17.57 4.22 18.12
CA ALA A 4 17.71 3.23 17.06
C ALA A 4 16.37 2.66 16.59
N GLY A 5 15.23 3.18 17.05
CA GLY A 5 13.89 2.81 16.55
C GLY A 5 13.31 1.49 17.09
N PHE A 6 14.02 0.77 17.96
CA PHE A 6 13.56 -0.55 18.45
C PHE A 6 12.36 -0.52 19.40
N LEU A 7 11.95 0.66 19.86
CA LEU A 7 10.79 0.83 20.75
C LEU A 7 9.51 1.19 19.98
N THR A 8 9.59 1.54 18.70
CA THR A 8 8.42 1.88 17.89
C THR A 8 7.85 0.63 17.26
N ARG A 9 6.53 0.42 17.42
CA ARG A 9 5.82 -0.60 16.66
C ARG A 9 5.73 -0.16 15.20
N ASP A 10 5.95 -1.10 14.29
CA ASP A 10 5.70 -0.88 12.88
C ASP A 10 4.21 -0.58 12.64
N SER A 11 3.93 0.59 12.08
CA SER A 11 2.57 1.05 11.77
C SER A 11 2.09 0.64 10.38
N ARG A 12 2.89 -0.12 9.61
CA ARG A 12 2.53 -0.54 8.26
C ARG A 12 1.34 -1.50 8.29
N VAL A 13 0.31 -1.17 7.52
CA VAL A 13 -0.90 -1.99 7.35
C VAL A 13 -1.15 -2.19 5.85
N VAL A 14 -1.67 -3.36 5.48
CA VAL A 14 -2.01 -3.68 4.10
C VAL A 14 -3.18 -2.80 3.64
N GLU A 15 -3.00 -2.13 2.51
CA GLU A 15 -4.07 -1.33 1.93
C GLU A 15 -5.23 -2.18 1.43
N ARG A 16 -6.46 -1.71 1.70
CA ARG A 16 -7.68 -2.32 1.19
C ARG A 16 -7.68 -2.33 -0.34
N LYS A 17 -8.21 -3.41 -0.94
CA LYS A 17 -8.52 -3.45 -2.37
C LYS A 17 -9.54 -2.36 -2.71
N LYS A 18 -9.22 -1.55 -3.72
CA LYS A 18 -10.11 -0.51 -4.25
C LYS A 18 -10.85 -1.06 -5.47
N PHE A 19 -12.14 -0.73 -5.61
CA PHE A 19 -12.93 -1.14 -6.78
C PHE A 19 -12.36 -0.49 -8.05
N GLY A 20 -12.56 -1.13 -9.20
CA GLY A 20 -11.96 -0.70 -10.47
C GLY A 20 -10.45 -0.92 -10.58
N LYS A 21 -9.79 -1.45 -9.54
CA LYS A 21 -8.37 -1.80 -9.55
C LYS A 21 -8.16 -3.30 -9.33
N ARG A 22 -7.10 -3.84 -9.94
CA ARG A 22 -6.71 -5.25 -9.79
C ARG A 22 -6.21 -5.55 -8.37
N LYS A 23 -5.55 -4.58 -7.73
CA LYS A 23 -5.07 -4.62 -6.33
C LYS A 23 -5.30 -3.26 -5.67
N ALA A 24 -4.76 -3.03 -4.47
CA ALA A 24 -4.89 -1.74 -3.77
C ALA A 24 -4.57 -0.52 -4.65
N ARG A 25 -3.46 -0.58 -5.42
CA ARG A 25 -3.01 0.52 -6.28
C ARG A 25 -2.92 0.17 -7.77
N ARG A 26 -2.77 -1.12 -8.14
CA ARG A 26 -2.55 -1.58 -9.53
C ARG A 26 -3.80 -1.41 -10.40
N SER A 27 -3.73 -0.57 -11.42
CA SER A 27 -4.75 -0.36 -12.45
C SER A 27 -4.65 -1.39 -13.59
N PHE A 28 -5.69 -1.43 -14.42
CA PHE A 28 -5.66 -2.11 -15.71
C PHE A 28 -4.94 -1.23 -16.76
N GLN A 29 -4.47 -1.86 -17.82
CA GLN A 29 -3.94 -1.13 -18.98
C GLN A 29 -5.11 -0.43 -19.67
N PHE A 30 -4.92 0.85 -20.00
CA PHE A 30 -5.88 1.64 -20.77
C PHE A 30 -5.36 1.80 -22.19
N SER A 31 -6.23 1.54 -23.17
CA SER A 31 -5.97 1.81 -24.58
C SER A 31 -7.04 2.78 -25.08
N LYS A 32 -6.63 3.99 -25.46
CA LYS A 32 -7.48 4.90 -26.23
C LYS A 32 -7.22 4.69 -27.72
N ARG A 33 -8.29 4.77 -28.52
CA ARG A 33 -8.20 4.96 -29.96
C ARG A 33 -8.20 6.44 -30.26
#